data_AF-A0A015KIK3-F1
#
_entry.id   AF-A0A015KIK3-F1
#
_cell.length_a   1.000
_cell.length_b   1.000
_cell.length_c   1.000
_cell.angle_alpha   90.00
_cell.angle_beta   90.00
_cell.angle_gamma   90.00
#
_symmetry.space_group_name_H-M   'P 1'
#
loop_
_entity.id
_entity.type
_entity.pdbx_description
1 polymer ?
#
loop_
_entity_poly.entity_id
_entity_poly.type
_entity_poly.pdbx_seq_one_letter_code
_entity_poly.pdbx_strand_id
1 'polypeptide(L)' 'MSVFDPRYKVPDRHQIKEMVIQEFNQCHSNIYKDLQKIPRKVSFSADMWTSTLSSKANLGMTIHYIDQN' A
#
# COMPACT_ATOMS: atom_id res chain seq x y z
N MET A 1 30.39 -12.10 10.63
CA MET A 1 29.85 -10.73 10.51
C MET A 1 29.72 -10.42 9.03
N SER A 2 28.51 -10.25 8.51
CA SER A 2 28.32 -9.78 7.13
C SER A 2 28.65 -8.30 7.07
N VAL A 3 29.75 -7.94 6.41
CA VAL A 3 30.12 -6.55 6.14
C VAL A 3 29.18 -6.04 5.06
N PHE A 4 28.47 -4.94 5.32
CA PHE A 4 27.67 -4.26 4.31
C PHE A 4 28.57 -3.82 3.15
N ASP A 5 28.09 -3.93 1.91
CA ASP A 5 28.85 -3.47 0.74
C ASP A 5 29.16 -1.97 0.89
N PRO A 6 30.43 -1.54 0.94
CA PRO A 6 30.78 -0.14 1.12
C PRO A 6 30.32 0.76 -0.04
N ARG A 7 29.89 0.17 -1.17
CA ARG A 7 29.32 0.89 -2.31
C ARG A 7 27.82 1.12 -2.16
N TYR A 8 27.15 0.45 -1.21
CA TYR A 8 25.72 0.64 -0.97
C TYR A 8 25.47 2.02 -0.37
N LYS A 9 24.72 2.84 -1.09
CA LYS A 9 24.25 4.14 -0.60
C LYS A 9 22.88 3.95 0.01
N VAL A 10 22.78 4.21 1.32
CA VAL A 10 21.49 4.24 2.02
C VAL A 10 20.66 5.38 1.43
N PRO A 11 19.41 5.13 1.00
CA PRO A 11 18.59 6.17 0.40
C PRO A 11 18.25 7.24 1.44
N ASP A 12 18.29 8.50 1.02
CA ASP A 12 17.84 9.60 1.84
C ASP A 12 16.30 9.65 1.94
N ARG A 13 15.79 10.56 2.78
CA ARG A 13 14.35 10.72 3.00
C ARG A 13 13.56 11.00 1.70
N HIS A 14 14.13 11.76 0.78
CA HIS A 14 13.48 12.07 -0.50
C HIS A 14 13.42 10.84 -1.38
N GLN A 15 14.53 10.10 -1.47
CA GLN A 15 14.61 8.85 -2.21
C GLN A 15 13.63 7.80 -1.65
N ILE A 16 13.56 7.64 -0.32
CA ILE A 16 12.58 6.74 0.32
C ILE A 16 11.15 7.14 -0.04
N LYS A 17 10.83 8.44 0.01
CA LYS A 17 9.49 8.94 -0.34
C LYS A 17 9.15 8.61 -1.80
N GLU A 18 10.07 8.83 -2.73
CA GLU A 18 9.87 8.53 -4.14
C GLU A 18 9.67 7.03 -4.38
N MET A 19 10.48 6.19 -3.73
CA MET A 19 10.33 4.74 -3.77
C MET A 19 8.94 4.30 -3.29
N VAL A 20 8.44 4.84 -2.17
CA VAL A 20 7.09 4.54 -1.65
C VAL A 20 6.00 4.99 -2.62
N ILE A 21 6.13 6.17 -3.23
CA ILE A 21 5.16 6.67 -4.21
C ILE A 21 5.16 5.82 -5.48
N GLN A 22 6.33 5.41 -5.97
CA GLN A 22 6.47 4.55 -7.14
C GLN A 22 5.82 3.20 -6.90
N GLU A 23 6.09 2.58 -5.75
CA GLU A 23 5.48 1.30 -5.36
C GLU A 23 3.96 1.44 -5.26
N PHE A 24 3.47 2.50 -4.60
CA PHE A 24 2.04 2.78 -4.52
C PHE A 24 1.41 2.90 -5.91
N ASN A 25 2.00 3.68 -6.81
CA ASN A 25 1.48 3.88 -8.16
C ASN A 25 1.47 2.57 -8.96
N GLN A 26 2.50 1.74 -8.82
CA GLN A 26 2.59 0.45 -9.48
C GLN A 26 1.48 -0.50 -8.99
N CYS A 27 1.31 -0.63 -7.67
CA CYS A 27 0.22 -1.40 -7.05
C CYS A 27 -1.15 -0.87 -7.47
N HIS A 28 -1.35 0.45 -7.40
CA HIS A 28 -2.62 1.08 -7.77
C HIS A 28 -2.97 0.86 -9.25
N SER A 29 -2.00 0.95 -10.15
CA SER A 29 -2.21 0.68 -11.58
C SER A 29 -2.60 -0.77 -11.88
N ASN A 30 -2.19 -1.70 -11.02
CA ASN A 30 -2.44 -3.13 -11.17
C ASN A 30 -3.62 -3.64 -10.34
N ILE A 31 -4.20 -2.81 -9.47
CA ILE A 31 -5.20 -3.26 -8.49
C ILE A 31 -6.38 -3.98 -9.15
N TYR A 32 -6.84 -3.51 -10.31
CA TYR A 32 -7.92 -4.18 -11.04
C TYR A 32 -7.51 -5.58 -11.52
N LYS A 33 -6.29 -5.73 -12.05
CA LYS A 33 -5.75 -7.02 -12.47
C LYS A 33 -5.58 -7.96 -11.28
N ASP A 34 -5.17 -7.43 -10.13
CA ASP A 34 -5.00 -8.23 -8.92
C ASP A 34 -6.34 -8.68 -8.34
N LEU A 35 -7.36 -7.82 -8.37
CA LEU A 35 -8.73 -8.20 -8.00
C LEU A 35 -9.31 -9.26 -8.95
N GLN A 36 -9.02 -9.19 -10.24
CA GLN A 36 -9.45 -10.21 -11.21
C GLN A 36 -8.82 -11.59 -10.99
N LYS A 37 -7.62 -11.66 -10.38
CA LYS A 37 -6.97 -12.93 -10.05
C LYS A 37 -7.62 -13.64 -8.86
N ILE A 38 -8.42 -12.94 -8.05
CA ILE A 38 -9.08 -13.53 -6.89
C ILE A 38 -10.18 -14.49 -7.37
N PRO A 39 -10.05 -15.82 -7.12
CA PRO A 39 -10.89 -16.82 -7.78
C PRO A 39 -12.32 -16.88 -7.25
N ARG A 40 -12.61 -16.23 -6.12
CA ARG A 40 -13.88 -16.34 -5.41
C ARG A 40 -14.47 -14.96 -5.11
N LYS A 41 -14.90 -14.75 -3.86
CA LYS A 41 -15.59 -13.54 -3.42
C LYS A 41 -14.60 -12.63 -2.72
N VAL A 42 -14.86 -11.34 -2.84
CA VAL A 42 -14.22 -10.28 -2.08
C VAL A 42 -15.26 -9.64 -1.16
N SER A 43 -14.84 -9.16 0.00
CA SER A 43 -15.65 -8.28 0.84
C SER A 43 -14.95 -6.95 1.03
N PHE A 44 -15.73 -5.89 1.17
CA PHE A 44 -15.23 -4.54 1.40
C PHE A 44 -15.68 -4.06 2.77
N SER A 45 -14.76 -3.55 3.56
CA SER A 45 -15.09 -2.79 4.77
C SER A 45 -14.71 -1.33 4.54
N ALA A 46 -15.67 -0.44 4.76
CA ALA A 46 -15.46 0.99 4.75
C ALA A 46 -15.54 1.50 6.19
N ASP A 47 -14.50 2.21 6.63
CA ASP A 47 -14.47 2.92 7.89
C ASP A 47 -14.47 4.43 7.60
N MET A 48 -15.40 5.15 8.20
CA MET A 48 -15.58 6.58 8.00
C MET A 48 -15.48 7.27 9.35
N TRP A 49 -14.59 8.24 9.44
CA TRP A 49 -14.43 9.02 10.64
C TRP A 49 -14.07 10.46 10.32
N THR A 50 -14.52 11.37 11.18
CA THR A 50 -14.09 12.76 11.16
C THR A 50 -12.98 12.92 12.18
N SER A 51 -11.82 13.38 11.73
CA SER A 51 -10.75 13.78 12.64
C SER A 51 -11.14 15.10 13.30
N THR A 52 -11.31 15.10 14.62
CA THR A 52 -11.62 16.30 15.40
C THR A 52 -10.45 17.28 15.44
N LEU A 53 -9.22 16.79 15.27
CA LEU A 53 -7.99 17.60 15.27
C LEU A 53 -7.77 18.35 13.95
N SER A 54 -8.20 17.77 12.82
CA SER A 54 -8.00 18.38 11.50
C SER A 54 -9.29 18.85 10.84
N SER A 55 -10.45 18.62 11.47
CA SER A 55 -11.79 18.85 10.91
C SER A 55 -11.99 18.25 9.50
N LYS A 56 -11.33 17.11 9.24
CA LYS A 56 -11.39 16.40 7.96
C LYS A 56 -12.19 15.12 8.10
N ALA A 57 -13.10 14.90 7.16
CA ALA A 57 -13.71 13.59 6.97
C ALA A 57 -12.74 12.67 6.23
N ASN A 58 -12.58 11.45 6.72
CA ASN A 58 -11.75 10.41 6.11
C ASN A 58 -12.62 9.19 5.79
N LEU A 59 -12.26 8.50 4.71
CA LEU A 59 -12.82 7.21 4.33
C LEU A 59 -11.65 6.25 4.13
N GLY A 60 -11.54 5.25 5.01
CA GLY A 60 -10.68 4.10 4.83
C GLY A 60 -11.47 2.98 4.17
N MET A 61 -10.95 2.38 3.11
CA MET A 61 -11.56 1.21 2.48
C MET A 61 -10.55 0.07 2.47
N THR A 62 -10.98 -1.11 2.93
CA THR A 62 -10.16 -2.33 2.94
C THR A 62 -10.88 -3.43 2.17
N ILE A 63 -10.13 -4.15 1.34
CA ILE A 63 -10.61 -5.30 0.58
C ILE A 63 -10.11 -6.55 1.27
N HIS A 64 -11.02 -7.47 1.60
CA HIS A 64 -10.71 -8.76 2.20
C HIS A 64 -11.03 -9.85 1.19
N TYR A 65 -10.13 -10.82 1.07
CA TYR A 65 -10.30 -11.98 0.21
C TYR A 65 -9.61 -13.20 0.82
N ILE A 66 -9.99 -14.39 0.37
CA ILE A 66 -9.35 -15.64 0.74
C ILE A 66 -8.49 -16.08 -0.44
N ASP A 67 -7.18 -16.14 -0.23
CA ASP A 67 -6.25 -16.76 -1.17
C ASP A 67 -6.16 -18.27 -0.88
N GLN A 68 -6.08 -19.09 -1.91
CA GLN A 68 -6.04 -20.55 -1.79
C GLN A 68 -4.60 -21.08 -1.73
N ASN A 69 -3.81 -20.61 -0.75
CA ASN A 69 -2.60 -21.35 -0.39
C ASN A 69 -2.96 -22.66 0.33
#